data_AF-A0A0M7BGN3-F1
#
_entry.id   AF-A0A0M7BGN3-F1
#
_cell.length_a   1.000
_cell.length_b   1.000
_cell.length_c   1.000
_cell.angle_alpha   90.00
_cell.angle_beta   90.00
_cell.angle_gamma   90.00
#
_symmetry.space_group_name_H-M   'P 1'
#
loop_
_entity.id
_entity.type
_entity.pdbx_description
1 polymer ?
#
loop_
_entity_poly.entity_id
_entity_poly.type
_entity_poly.pdbx_seq_one_letter_code
_entity_poly.pdbx_strand_id
1 'polypeptide(L)'
;MQSCRDTAAAKQFMRKLFKRWGLPQVMVTDKLGSYAAAKAKLAPGVEHRRHKGINNAAEASHRHTRRREKVMGGFKSPRQAQRFLSAHDRTDAIFRPRRHRLSARSYHHARQDAFDLWADYTTELSA
;
A
#
# COMPACT_ATOMS: atom_id res chain seq x y z
N MET A 1 1.85 14.76 -20.82
CA MET A 1 2.93 15.08 -19.86
C MET A 1 2.30 15.77 -18.65
N GLN A 2 2.37 15.20 -17.45
CA GLN A 2 1.73 15.80 -16.26
C GLN A 2 2.52 17.03 -15.79
N SER A 3 1.89 18.21 -15.87
CA SER A 3 2.51 19.53 -15.63
C SER A 3 2.50 19.98 -14.17
N CYS A 4 1.87 19.26 -13.25
CA CYS A 4 1.80 19.66 -11.84
C CYS A 4 2.46 18.62 -10.93
N ARG A 5 3.67 18.92 -10.47
CA ARG A 5 4.28 18.27 -9.29
C ARG A 5 3.48 18.69 -8.06
N ASP A 6 2.39 17.98 -7.79
CA ASP A 6 1.41 18.33 -6.75
C ASP A 6 2.00 18.18 -5.33
N THR A 7 2.60 19.26 -4.86
CA THR A 7 3.14 19.35 -3.51
C THR A 7 2.02 19.38 -2.45
N ALA A 8 0.79 19.80 -2.82
CA ALA A 8 -0.35 19.77 -1.91
C ALA A 8 -0.79 18.33 -1.64
N ALA A 9 -0.88 17.49 -2.67
CA ALA A 9 -1.15 16.06 -2.52
C ALA A 9 -0.08 15.37 -1.67
N ALA A 10 1.21 15.63 -1.94
CA ALA A 10 2.31 15.07 -1.14
C ALA A 10 2.24 15.49 0.34
N LYS A 11 1.92 16.76 0.61
CA LYS A 11 1.69 17.26 1.98
C LYS A 11 0.51 16.56 2.65
N GLN A 12 -0.61 16.40 1.95
CA GLN A 12 -1.79 15.75 2.51
C GLN A 12 -1.52 14.26 2.83
N PHE A 13 -0.81 13.57 1.93
CA PHE A 13 -0.37 12.19 2.15
C PHE A 13 0.52 12.07 3.40
N MET A 14 1.56 12.90 3.50
CA MET A 14 2.46 12.91 4.66
C MET A 14 1.73 13.23 5.97
N ARG A 15 0.82 14.20 5.97
CA ARG A 15 0.01 14.52 7.16
C ARG A 15 -0.82 13.32 7.63
N LYS A 16 -1.44 12.58 6.70
CA LYS A 16 -2.19 11.36 7.03
C LYS A 16 -1.27 10.28 7.58
N LEU A 17 -0.08 10.12 6.99
CA LEU A 17 0.91 9.13 7.41
C LEU A 17 1.42 9.42 8.83
N PHE A 18 1.84 10.66 9.10
CA PHE A 18 2.35 11.09 10.40
C PHE A 18 1.28 11.05 11.48
N LYS A 19 0.01 11.36 11.14
CA LYS A 19 -1.11 11.21 12.08
C LYS A 19 -1.31 9.75 12.52
N ARG A 20 -1.09 8.79 11.62
CA ARG A 20 -1.33 7.37 11.90
C ARG A 20 -0.14 6.67 12.57
N TRP A 21 1.08 7.01 12.17
CA TRP A 21 2.30 6.27 12.55
C TRP A 21 3.34 7.11 13.30
N GLY A 22 3.09 8.40 13.49
CA GLY A 22 4.06 9.35 14.05
C GLY A 22 5.08 9.85 13.03
N LEU A 23 5.97 10.73 13.49
CA LEU A 23 7.09 11.24 12.70
C LEU A 23 8.17 10.15 12.56
N PRO A 24 8.60 9.79 11.34
CA PRO A 24 9.66 8.82 11.14
C PRO A 24 11.04 9.43 11.46
N GLN A 25 11.99 8.58 11.87
CA GLN A 25 13.39 8.99 12.05
C GLN A 25 14.07 9.30 10.71
N VAL A 26 13.83 8.45 9.71
CA VAL A 26 14.34 8.59 8.34
C VAL A 26 13.19 8.41 7.38
N MET A 27 13.10 9.31 6.40
CA MET A 27 12.14 9.22 5.32
C MET A 27 12.82 8.79 4.04
N VAL A 28 12.25 7.78 3.37
CA VAL A 28 12.70 7.32 2.06
C VAL A 28 11.57 7.54 1.07
N THR A 29 11.83 8.31 0.02
CA THR A 29 10.88 8.48 -1.10
C THR A 29 11.63 8.47 -2.42
N ASP A 30 10.88 8.47 -3.52
CA ASP A 30 11.43 8.72 -4.84
C ASP A 30 12.08 10.13 -4.95
N LYS A 31 12.70 10.40 -6.11
CA LYS A 31 13.39 11.66 -6.40
C LYS A 31 12.44 12.80 -6.78
N LEU A 32 11.12 12.67 -6.62
CA LEU A 32 10.18 13.74 -6.98
C LEU A 32 10.32 14.94 -6.02
N GLY A 33 10.46 16.14 -6.59
CA GLY A 33 10.63 17.38 -5.83
C GLY A 33 9.44 17.72 -4.92
N SER A 34 8.24 17.21 -5.21
CA SER A 34 7.04 17.40 -4.40
C SER A 34 7.18 16.83 -2.97
N TYR A 35 7.83 15.67 -2.82
CA TYR A 35 8.09 15.08 -1.50
C TYR A 35 9.13 15.88 -0.71
N ALA A 36 10.19 16.35 -1.36
CA ALA A 36 11.18 17.20 -0.70
C ALA A 36 10.56 18.51 -0.21
N ALA A 37 9.72 19.15 -1.02
CA ALA A 37 9.01 20.37 -0.66
C ALA A 37 7.97 20.14 0.45
N ALA A 38 7.27 19.00 0.44
CA ALA A 38 6.33 18.63 1.49
C ALA A 38 7.04 18.31 2.82
N LYS A 39 8.16 17.57 2.77
CA LYS A 39 9.04 17.30 3.91
C LYS A 39 9.57 18.57 4.54
N ALA A 40 10.07 19.52 3.74
CA ALA A 40 10.61 20.77 4.25
C ALA A 40 9.58 21.53 5.12
N LYS A 41 8.29 21.41 4.82
CA LYS A 41 7.21 22.05 5.58
C LYS A 41 6.72 21.24 6.78
N LEU A 42 6.68 19.91 6.68
CA LEU A 42 6.04 19.05 7.69
C LEU A 42 7.01 18.36 8.64
N ALA A 43 8.24 18.12 8.20
CA ALA A 43 9.25 17.35 8.91
C ALA A 43 10.67 17.85 8.58
N PRO A 44 10.99 19.14 8.84
CA PRO A 44 12.26 19.74 8.43
C PRO A 44 13.48 19.02 9.02
N GLY A 45 13.39 18.50 10.25
CA GLY A 45 14.48 17.77 10.93
C GLY A 45 14.65 16.30 10.56
N VAL A 46 13.73 15.71 9.78
CA VAL A 46 13.82 14.28 9.42
C VAL A 46 14.85 14.08 8.32
N GLU A 47 15.69 13.05 8.41
CA GLU A 47 16.62 12.71 7.34
C GLU A 47 15.84 12.24 6.10
N HIS A 48 16.17 12.73 4.90
CA HIS A 48 15.49 12.33 3.66
C HIS A 48 16.45 11.64 2.69
N ARG A 49 16.28 10.33 2.50
CA ARG A 49 17.04 9.52 1.55
C ARG A 49 16.26 9.32 0.25
N ARG A 50 16.92 9.53 -0.89
CA ARG A 50 16.31 9.45 -2.25
C ARG A 50 17.05 8.51 -3.20
N HIS A 51 17.78 7.54 -2.65
CA HIS A 51 18.57 6.60 -3.45
C HIS A 51 17.68 5.49 -4.04
N LYS A 52 17.90 5.14 -5.32
CA LYS A 52 17.05 4.22 -6.11
C LYS A 52 16.83 2.88 -5.41
N GLY A 53 17.89 2.32 -4.82
CA GLY A 53 17.81 1.01 -4.15
C GLY A 53 17.02 0.99 -2.84
N ILE A 54 16.88 2.14 -2.16
CA ILE A 54 16.25 2.19 -0.82
C ILE A 54 14.72 2.27 -0.96
N ASN A 55 14.22 2.84 -2.04
CA ASN A 55 12.77 2.89 -2.32
C ASN A 55 12.20 1.55 -2.83
N ASN A 56 13.06 0.56 -3.12
CA ASN A 56 12.65 -0.75 -3.64
C ASN A 56 11.63 -1.45 -2.74
N ALA A 57 11.70 -1.26 -1.41
CA ALA A 57 10.74 -1.85 -0.49
C ALA A 57 9.31 -1.30 -0.70
N ALA A 58 9.19 0.02 -0.83
CA ALA A 58 7.91 0.68 -1.12
C ALA A 58 7.41 0.35 -2.54
N GLU A 59 8.31 0.22 -3.51
CA GLU A 59 7.95 -0.22 -4.87
C GLU A 59 7.49 -1.68 -4.90
N ALA A 60 8.15 -2.55 -4.13
CA ALA A 60 7.80 -3.95 -4.01
C ALA A 60 6.42 -4.15 -3.37
N SER A 61 6.09 -3.38 -2.33
CA SER A 61 4.76 -3.44 -1.70
C SER A 61 3.64 -3.07 -2.67
N HIS A 62 3.89 -2.20 -3.65
CA HIS A 62 2.88 -1.84 -4.65
C HIS A 62 2.71 -2.86 -5.78
N ARG A 63 3.59 -3.85 -5.93
CA ARG A 63 3.55 -4.79 -7.08
C ARG A 63 2.23 -5.54 -7.18
N HIS A 64 1.65 -5.93 -6.05
CA HIS A 64 0.40 -6.67 -6.07
C HIS A 64 -0.77 -5.83 -6.58
N THR A 65 -0.92 -4.63 -6.02
CA THR A 65 -1.91 -3.63 -6.44
C THR A 65 -1.73 -3.27 -7.91
N ARG A 66 -0.50 -3.00 -8.37
CA ARG A 66 -0.21 -2.67 -9.78
C ARG A 66 -0.51 -3.82 -10.73
N ARG A 67 -0.28 -5.07 -10.33
CA ARG A 67 -0.64 -6.24 -11.14
C ARG A 67 -2.15 -6.30 -11.34
N ARG A 68 -2.93 -6.07 -10.28
CA ARG A 68 -4.40 -6.04 -10.35
C ARG A 68 -4.89 -4.87 -11.20
N GLU A 69 -4.37 -3.67 -10.98
CA GLU A 69 -4.64 -2.50 -11.81
C GLU A 69 -4.41 -2.80 -13.30
N LYS A 70 -3.29 -3.43 -13.65
CA LYS A 70 -2.96 -3.81 -15.03
C LYS A 70 -3.97 -4.81 -15.60
N VAL A 71 -4.33 -5.85 -14.84
CA VAL A 71 -5.34 -6.85 -15.27
C VAL A 71 -6.71 -6.20 -15.49
N MET A 72 -7.07 -5.20 -14.69
CA MET A 72 -8.33 -4.46 -14.82
C MET A 72 -8.30 -3.38 -15.93
N GLY A 73 -7.18 -3.22 -16.64
CA GLY A 73 -7.02 -2.17 -17.66
C GLY A 73 -6.98 -0.75 -17.08
N GLY A 74 -6.42 -0.60 -15.87
CA GLY A 74 -6.35 0.65 -15.13
C GLY A 74 -7.65 1.02 -14.40
N PHE A 75 -7.53 1.76 -13.31
CA PHE A 75 -8.70 2.32 -12.62
C PHE A 75 -9.31 3.44 -13.47
N LYS A 76 -10.64 3.39 -13.68
CA LYS A 76 -11.40 4.36 -14.47
C LYS A 76 -11.74 5.63 -13.67
N SER A 77 -11.61 5.60 -12.35
CA SER A 77 -11.77 6.77 -11.48
C SER A 77 -11.00 6.65 -10.16
N PRO A 78 -10.68 7.79 -9.50
CA PRO A 78 -10.11 7.78 -8.15
C PRO A 78 -11.00 7.06 -7.13
N ARG A 79 -12.34 7.18 -7.24
CA ARG A 79 -13.29 6.50 -6.35
C ARG A 79 -13.23 4.98 -6.50
N GLN A 80 -13.09 4.48 -7.74
CA GLN A 80 -12.91 3.06 -7.99
C GLN A 80 -11.60 2.56 -7.36
N ALA A 81 -10.50 3.30 -7.53
CA ALA A 81 -9.22 2.96 -6.91
C ALA A 81 -9.33 2.91 -5.37
N GLN A 82 -10.02 3.88 -4.75
CA GLN A 82 -10.23 3.89 -3.30
C GLN A 82 -11.05 2.69 -2.82
N ARG A 83 -12.16 2.35 -3.50
CA ARG A 83 -12.96 1.15 -3.19
C ARG A 83 -12.15 -0.12 -3.32
N PHE A 84 -11.35 -0.22 -4.38
CA PHE A 84 -10.45 -1.36 -4.58
C PHE A 84 -9.45 -1.47 -3.43
N LEU A 85 -8.67 -0.41 -3.15
CA LEU A 85 -7.65 -0.43 -2.10
C LEU A 85 -8.22 -0.74 -0.70
N SER A 86 -9.38 -0.18 -0.37
CA SER A 86 -9.99 -0.37 0.95
C SER A 86 -10.49 -1.80 1.22
N ALA A 87 -10.98 -2.51 0.21
CA ALA A 87 -11.37 -3.92 0.32
C ALA A 87 -10.17 -4.86 0.14
N HIS A 88 -9.36 -4.59 -0.89
CA HIS A 88 -8.30 -5.49 -1.34
C HIS A 88 -7.18 -5.66 -0.30
N ASP A 89 -6.81 -4.60 0.42
CA ASP A 89 -5.79 -4.68 1.47
C ASP A 89 -6.21 -5.64 2.61
N ARG A 90 -7.52 -5.71 2.92
CA ARG A 90 -8.07 -6.61 3.94
C ARG A 90 -8.11 -8.05 3.45
N THR A 91 -8.57 -8.24 2.21
CA THR A 91 -8.62 -9.55 1.56
C THR A 91 -7.22 -10.15 1.43
N ASP A 92 -6.22 -9.36 0.98
CA ASP A 92 -4.86 -9.86 0.79
C ASP A 92 -4.22 -10.29 2.12
N ALA A 93 -4.55 -9.63 3.24
CA ALA A 93 -4.04 -10.01 4.56
C ALA A 93 -4.49 -11.42 5.00
N ILE A 94 -5.72 -11.82 4.65
CA ILE A 94 -6.27 -13.15 4.98
C ILE A 94 -5.66 -14.22 4.08
N PHE A 95 -5.61 -13.98 2.77
CA PHE A 95 -5.15 -14.98 1.80
C PHE A 95 -3.63 -15.08 1.65
N ARG A 96 -2.86 -14.10 2.13
CA ARG A 96 -1.39 -14.08 2.05
C ARG A 96 -0.75 -13.95 3.43
N PRO A 97 -0.89 -14.96 4.30
CA PRO A 97 -0.15 -14.99 5.54
C PRO A 97 1.35 -14.95 5.23
N ARG A 98 2.13 -14.26 6.08
CA ARG A 98 3.56 -14.01 5.88
C ARG A 98 4.33 -15.34 5.87
N ARG A 99 4.50 -15.95 4.69
CA ARG A 99 5.07 -17.31 4.50
C ARG A 99 6.39 -17.52 5.24
N HIS A 100 7.24 -16.49 5.32
CA HIS A 100 8.54 -16.52 5.99
C HIS A 100 8.45 -16.63 7.52
N ARG A 101 7.26 -16.45 8.12
CA ARG A 101 7.01 -16.57 9.56
C ARG A 101 6.34 -17.87 9.96
N LEU A 102 6.00 -18.72 8.99
CA LEU A 102 5.21 -19.93 9.20
C LEU A 102 5.97 -21.16 8.74
N SER A 103 5.78 -22.27 9.44
CA SER A 103 6.13 -23.58 8.90
C SER A 103 5.30 -23.86 7.63
N ALA A 104 5.75 -24.80 6.80
CA ALA A 104 4.98 -25.20 5.62
C ALA A 104 3.56 -25.65 6.02
N ARG A 105 3.44 -26.51 7.05
CA ARG A 105 2.17 -27.03 7.54
C ARG A 105 1.24 -25.92 8.04
N SER A 106 1.76 -25.01 8.87
CA SER A 106 0.98 -23.87 9.38
C SER A 106 0.53 -22.94 8.26
N TYR A 107 1.36 -22.75 7.23
CA TYR A 107 0.98 -21.97 6.05
C TYR A 107 -0.15 -22.64 5.26
N HIS A 108 -0.09 -23.96 5.07
CA HIS A 108 -1.16 -24.71 4.40
C HIS A 108 -2.47 -24.64 5.18
N HIS A 109 -2.44 -24.84 6.50
CA HIS A 109 -3.63 -24.72 7.36
C HIS A 109 -4.23 -23.31 7.27
N ALA A 110 -3.43 -22.26 7.50
CA ALA A 110 -3.91 -20.88 7.44
C ALA A 110 -4.49 -20.51 6.05
N ARG A 111 -3.97 -21.12 4.98
CA ARG A 111 -4.52 -20.96 3.63
C ARG A 111 -5.84 -21.69 3.47
N GLN A 112 -5.97 -22.90 4.01
CA GLN A 112 -7.20 -23.68 3.98
C GLN A 112 -8.31 -22.95 4.76
N ASP A 113 -8.03 -22.55 6.00
CA ASP A 113 -8.97 -21.80 6.85
C ASP A 113 -9.48 -20.53 6.15
N ALA A 114 -8.60 -19.82 5.46
CA ALA A 114 -8.97 -18.63 4.69
C ALA A 114 -9.92 -18.93 3.52
N PHE A 115 -9.78 -20.08 2.86
CA PHE A 115 -10.68 -20.50 1.78
C PHE A 115 -12.00 -21.04 2.32
N ASP A 116 -11.99 -21.75 3.43
CA ASP A 116 -13.19 -22.27 4.07
C ASP A 116 -14.08 -21.10 4.55
N LEU A 117 -13.50 -20.15 5.30
CA LEU A 117 -14.18 -18.91 5.69
C LEU A 117 -14.77 -18.17 4.48
N TRP A 118 -14.03 -18.11 3.38
CA TRP A 118 -14.50 -17.45 2.17
C TRP A 118 -15.70 -18.17 1.56
N ALA A 119 -15.65 -19.50 1.47
CA ALA A 119 -16.75 -20.30 0.99
C ALA A 119 -18.01 -20.07 1.83
N ASP A 120 -17.87 -20.12 3.16
CA ASP A 120 -18.95 -19.88 4.11
C ASP A 120 -19.60 -18.50 3.88
N TYR A 121 -18.79 -17.43 3.84
CA TYR A 121 -19.31 -16.08 3.58
C TYR A 121 -19.97 -15.95 2.20
N THR A 122 -19.45 -16.63 1.17
CA THR A 122 -20.09 -16.59 -0.16
C THR A 122 -21.42 -17.31 -0.16
N THR A 123 -21.56 -18.41 0.58
CA THR A 123 -22.81 -19.14 0.74
C THR A 123 -23.83 -18.30 1.50
N GLU A 124 -23.44 -17.66 2.60
CA GLU A 124 -24.30 -16.75 3.38
C GLU A 124 -24.79 -15.56 2.56
N LEU A 125 -23.94 -14.97 1.71
CA LEU A 125 -24.31 -13.83 0.86
C LEU A 125 -25.24 -14.20 -0.31
N SER A 126 -25.27 -15.48 -0.67
CA SER A 126 -26.12 -16.00 -1.76
C SER A 126 -27.47 -16.56 -1.30
N ALA A 127 -27.66 -16.69 0.02
CA ALA A 127 -28.89 -17.12 0.67
C ALA A 127 -29.86 -15.96 0.91
#